data_AF-A0A2G2NUM6-F1
#
_entry.id   AF-A0A2G2NUM6-F1
#
_cell.length_a   1.000
_cell.length_b   1.000
_cell.length_c   1.000
_cell.angle_alpha   90.00
_cell.angle_beta   90.00
_cell.angle_gamma   90.00
#
_symmetry.space_group_name_H-M   'P 1'
#
loop_
_entity.id
_entity.type
_entity.pdbx_description
1 polymer ?
#
loop_
_entity_poly.entity_id
_entity_poly.type
_entity_poly.pdbx_seq_one_letter_code
_entity_poly.pdbx_strand_id
1 'polypeptide(L)'
;MTNRKNLPLFKTILNTIPRPLLIKLSYVARPFIAFYLKGNKYTDPIDGKSFRKFLPYGYGVQRPNVLSPSTLSLERHRLMWLYLNEETDFLRPKLDS
;
A
#
# COMPACT_ATOMS: atom_id res chain seq x y z
N MET A 1 22.71 -26.62 21.91
CA MET A 1 22.60 -25.17 22.23
C MET A 1 21.60 -24.52 21.29
N THR A 2 20.35 -24.36 21.74
CA THR A 2 19.27 -23.75 20.94
C THR A 2 19.51 -22.25 20.80
N ASN A 3 19.82 -21.82 19.57
CA ASN A 3 19.92 -20.41 19.21
C ASN A 3 18.51 -19.79 19.23
N ARG A 4 18.13 -19.18 20.37
CA ARG A 4 16.92 -18.35 20.46
C ARG A 4 17.13 -17.12 19.60
N LYS A 5 16.75 -17.21 18.32
CA LYS A 5 16.48 -16.04 17.51
C LYS A 5 15.35 -15.28 18.21
N ASN A 6 15.63 -14.12 18.78
CA ASN A 6 14.60 -13.19 19.23
C ASN A 6 13.74 -12.83 18.02
N LEU A 7 12.61 -13.51 17.82
CA LEU A 7 11.68 -13.16 16.77
C LEU A 7 11.13 -11.77 17.09
N PRO A 8 11.18 -10.81 16.16
CA PRO A 8 10.58 -9.50 16.39
C PRO A 8 9.09 -9.71 16.70
N LEU A 9 8.57 -9.04 17.73
CA LEU A 9 7.20 -9.17 18.24
C LEU A 9 6.14 -9.19 17.11
N PHE A 10 6.41 -8.40 16.07
CA PHE A 10 5.64 -8.30 14.84
C PHE A 10 5.47 -9.64 14.09
N LYS A 11 6.55 -10.43 13.97
CA LYS A 11 6.54 -11.73 13.28
C LYS A 11 5.75 -12.77 14.06
N THR A 12 5.79 -12.70 15.39
CA THR A 12 5.01 -13.59 16.26
C THR A 12 3.51 -13.30 16.09
N ILE A 13 3.11 -12.04 16.13
CA ILE A 13 1.71 -11.62 15.90
C ILE A 13 1.21 -12.06 14.51
N LEU A 14 2.02 -11.86 13.46
CA LEU A 14 1.69 -12.26 12.08
C LEU A 14 1.53 -13.77 11.88
N ASN A 15 2.26 -14.58 12.64
CA ASN A 15 2.19 -16.04 12.55
C ASN A 15 1.11 -16.64 13.46
N THR A 16 0.71 -15.94 14.52
CA THR A 16 -0.31 -16.40 15.48
C THR A 16 -1.73 -16.01 15.05
N ILE A 17 -1.90 -14.84 14.43
CA ILE A 17 -3.22 -14.37 14.00
C ILE A 17 -3.56 -14.92 12.60
N PRO A 18 -4.74 -15.54 12.40
CA PRO A 18 -5.17 -16.00 11.09
C PRO A 18 -5.20 -14.86 10.05
N ARG A 19 -4.67 -15.11 8.85
CA ARG A 19 -4.64 -14.13 7.74
C ARG A 19 -6.00 -13.47 7.47
N PRO A 20 -7.15 -14.17 7.48
CA PRO A 20 -8.45 -13.54 7.26
C PRO A 20 -8.76 -12.43 8.26
N LEU A 21 -8.35 -12.61 9.52
CA LEU A 21 -8.58 -11.63 10.58
C LEU A 21 -7.71 -10.38 10.36
N LEU A 22 -6.43 -10.59 10.02
CA LEU A 22 -5.50 -9.50 9.69
C LEU A 22 -5.98 -8.69 8.48
N ILE A 23 -6.51 -9.35 7.45
CA ILE A 23 -7.08 -8.69 6.27
C ILE A 23 -8.29 -7.84 6.67
N LYS A 24 -9.22 -8.38 7.47
CA LYS A 24 -10.38 -7.61 7.95
C LYS A 24 -9.98 -6.39 8.77
N LEU A 25 -9.01 -6.53 9.67
CA LEU A 25 -8.47 -5.43 10.45
C LEU A 25 -7.86 -4.34 9.55
N SER A 26 -7.20 -4.74 8.45
CA SER A 26 -6.59 -3.80 7.51
C SER A 26 -7.62 -2.89 6.82
N TYR A 27 -8.82 -3.39 6.52
CA TYR A 27 -9.88 -2.57 5.92
C TYR A 27 -10.34 -1.46 6.86
N VAL A 28 -10.41 -1.75 8.16
CA VAL A 28 -10.78 -0.77 9.18
C VAL A 28 -9.65 0.23 9.41
N ALA A 29 -8.40 -0.23 9.48
CA ALA A 29 -7.26 0.64 9.76
C ALA A 29 -6.90 1.59 8.59
N ARG A 30 -7.06 1.15 7.34
CA ARG A 30 -6.73 1.93 6.13
C ARG A 30 -7.28 3.36 6.11
N PRO A 31 -8.59 3.61 6.29
CA PRO A 31 -9.13 4.97 6.24
C PRO A 31 -8.53 5.88 7.32
N PHE A 32 -8.28 5.37 8.53
CA PHE A 32 -7.64 6.16 9.59
C PHE A 32 -6.20 6.53 9.25
N ILE A 33 -5.42 5.58 8.71
CA ILE A 33 -4.03 5.82 8.29
C ILE A 33 -3.99 6.83 7.14
N ALA A 34 -4.86 6.66 6.14
CA ALA A 34 -4.96 7.58 5.01
C ALA A 34 -5.34 9.00 5.46
N PHE A 35 -6.27 9.11 6.42
CA PHE A 35 -6.66 10.40 6.99
C PHE A 35 -5.50 11.05 7.76
N TYR A 36 -4.84 10.30 8.65
CA TYR A 36 -3.72 10.81 9.45
C TYR A 36 -2.55 11.31 8.59
N LEU A 37 -2.28 10.62 7.47
CA LEU A 37 -1.19 10.96 6.56
C LEU A 37 -1.59 11.94 5.45
N LYS A 38 -2.80 12.51 5.48
CA LYS A 38 -3.25 13.51 4.50
C LYS A 38 -2.30 14.72 4.47
N GLY A 39 -2.04 15.23 3.27
CA GLY A 39 -1.15 16.37 3.01
C GLY A 39 -0.97 16.60 1.50
N ASN A 40 -0.05 17.46 1.09
CA ASN A 40 0.04 17.92 -0.32
C ASN A 40 1.37 17.60 -1.01
N LYS A 41 2.21 16.75 -0.41
CA LYS A 41 3.59 16.52 -0.91
C LYS A 41 3.67 15.41 -1.97
N TYR A 42 2.88 14.37 -1.82
CA TYR A 42 2.85 13.22 -2.72
C TYR A 42 1.43 12.93 -3.13
N THR A 43 1.16 12.82 -4.43
CA THR A 43 -0.16 12.45 -4.95
C THR A 43 -0.12 11.04 -5.51
N ASP A 44 -1.14 10.25 -5.19
CA ASP A 44 -1.35 8.94 -5.79
C ASP A 44 -2.22 9.10 -7.05
N PRO A 45 -1.69 8.81 -8.26
CA PRO A 45 -2.44 8.99 -9.50
C PRO A 45 -3.60 8.00 -9.65
N ILE A 46 -3.65 6.93 -8.84
CA ILE A 46 -4.70 5.91 -8.91
C ILE A 46 -6.03 6.43 -8.34
N ASP A 47 -6.00 7.13 -7.21
CA ASP A 47 -7.21 7.66 -6.54
C ASP A 47 -7.22 9.20 -6.39
N GLY A 48 -6.20 9.87 -6.91
CA GLY A 48 -6.04 11.32 -6.88
C GLY A 48 -5.76 11.91 -5.50
N LYS A 49 -5.59 11.09 -4.45
CA LYS A 49 -5.40 11.60 -3.09
C LYS A 49 -3.96 12.03 -2.85
N SER A 50 -3.81 13.09 -2.07
CA SER A 50 -2.51 13.61 -1.67
C SER A 50 -2.20 13.33 -0.21
N PHE A 51 -0.92 13.09 0.06
CA PHE A 51 -0.38 12.73 1.36
C PHE A 51 0.87 13.53 1.68
N ARG A 52 1.14 13.74 2.98
CA ARG A 52 2.39 14.36 3.45
C ARG A 52 3.58 13.41 3.31
N LYS A 53 3.33 12.11 3.41
CA LYS A 53 4.32 11.05 3.40
C LYS A 53 3.69 9.72 3.00
N PHE A 54 4.44 8.88 2.30
CA PHE A 54 4.07 7.50 2.01
C PHE A 54 4.65 6.54 3.06
N LEU A 55 4.01 5.40 3.26
CA LEU A 55 4.43 4.39 4.21
C LEU A 55 5.72 3.70 3.72
N PRO A 56 6.62 3.30 4.64
CA PRO A 56 7.75 2.45 4.28
C PRO A 56 7.28 1.03 3.92
N TYR A 57 7.95 0.38 2.97
CA TYR A 57 7.67 -1.01 2.60
C TYR A 57 8.89 -1.69 1.96
N GLY A 58 8.98 -3.01 2.09
CA GLY A 58 10.04 -3.82 1.51
C GLY A 58 10.34 -5.07 2.36
N TYR A 59 10.69 -6.17 1.70
CA TYR A 59 11.12 -7.39 2.39
C TYR A 59 12.64 -7.33 2.65
N GLY A 60 13.05 -7.61 3.89
CA GLY A 60 14.44 -7.43 4.33
C GLY A 60 14.79 -5.96 4.57
N VAL A 61 14.93 -5.18 3.50
CA VAL A 61 15.23 -3.74 3.55
C VAL A 61 13.96 -2.94 3.27
N GLN A 62 13.47 -2.21 4.27
CA GLN A 62 12.31 -1.33 4.11
C GLN A 62 12.75 -0.02 3.47
N ARG A 63 12.16 0.30 2.32
CA ARG A 63 12.38 1.58 1.64
C ARG A 63 11.40 2.61 2.20
N PRO A 64 11.85 3.82 2.55
CA PRO A 64 10.95 4.88 3.01
C PRO A 64 10.13 5.45 1.84
N ASN A 65 8.92 5.94 2.13
CA ASN A 65 8.08 6.71 1.20
C ASN A 65 7.65 6.00 -0.09
N VAL A 66 7.42 4.68 -0.06
CA VAL A 66 7.10 3.91 -1.27
C VAL A 66 5.63 3.49 -1.37
N LEU A 67 4.97 3.24 -0.23
CA LEU A 67 3.64 2.64 -0.18
C LEU A 67 2.56 3.71 0.07
N SER A 68 1.60 3.82 -0.85
CA SER A 68 0.49 4.78 -0.73
C SER A 68 -0.40 4.45 0.48
N PRO A 69 -0.75 5.43 1.34
CA PRO A 69 -1.62 5.20 2.49
C PRO A 69 -3.05 4.76 2.14
N SER A 70 -3.60 5.19 0.99
CA SER A 70 -4.96 4.85 0.58
C SER A 70 -5.02 3.57 -0.24
N THR A 71 -4.32 3.53 -1.38
CA THR A 71 -4.41 2.43 -2.35
C THR A 71 -3.52 1.24 -1.99
N LEU A 72 -2.51 1.43 -1.11
CA LEU A 72 -1.42 0.49 -0.86
C LEU A 72 -0.62 0.16 -2.12
N SER A 73 -0.59 1.09 -3.09
CA SER A 73 0.21 0.98 -4.30
C SER A 73 1.69 1.29 -4.02
N LEU A 74 2.57 0.75 -4.87
CA LEU A 74 4.00 1.06 -4.90
C LEU A 74 4.31 1.89 -6.15
N GLU A 75 5.53 2.40 -6.26
CA GLU A 75 6.02 3.17 -7.43
C GLU A 75 5.69 2.47 -8.76
N ARG A 76 6.01 1.18 -8.89
CA ARG A 76 5.73 0.40 -10.11
C ARG A 76 4.25 0.28 -10.45
N HIS A 77 3.38 0.21 -9.44
CA HIS A 77 1.94 0.07 -9.66
C HIS A 77 1.38 1.40 -10.18
N ARG A 78 1.85 2.53 -9.63
CA ARG A 78 1.49 3.88 -10.09
C ARG A 78 2.02 4.16 -11.49
N LEU A 79 3.24 3.74 -11.80
CA LEU A 79 3.80 3.86 -13.15
C LEU A 79 2.99 3.06 -14.16
N MET A 80 2.65 1.80 -13.83
CA MET A 80 1.79 0.98 -14.70
C MET A 80 0.41 1.61 -14.87
N TRP A 81 -0.18 2.15 -13.80
CA TRP A 81 -1.45 2.86 -13.88
C TRP A 81 -1.39 4.06 -14.83
N LEU A 82 -0.37 4.90 -14.70
CA LEU A 82 -0.16 6.05 -15.58
C LEU A 82 -0.01 5.60 -17.04
N TYR A 83 0.80 4.57 -17.31
CA TYR A 83 0.95 4.03 -18.66
C TYR A 83 -0.38 3.53 -19.24
N LEU A 84 -1.13 2.72 -18.49
CA LEU A 84 -2.42 2.21 -18.94
C LEU A 84 -3.45 3.33 -19.15
N ASN A 85 -3.38 4.39 -18.35
CA ASN A 85 -4.33 5.50 -18.41
C ASN A 85 -4.00 6.54 -19.49
N GLU A 86 -2.71 6.85 -19.70
CA GLU A 86 -2.24 7.92 -20.58
C GLU A 86 -1.87 7.43 -21.98
N GLU A 87 -1.33 6.21 -22.09
CA GLU A 87 -0.78 5.67 -23.35
C GLU A 87 -1.67 4.62 -24.00
N THR A 88 -2.77 4.21 -23.35
CA THR A 88 -3.64 3.15 -23.88
C THR A 88 -5.12 3.43 -23.67
N ASP A 89 -5.97 2.67 -24.37
CA ASP A 89 -7.43 2.72 -24.23
C ASP A 89 -7.94 1.73 -23.15
N PHE A 90 -7.03 1.06 -22.43
CA PHE A 90 -7.35 -0.09 -21.58
C PHE A 90 -8.37 0.21 -20.49
N LEU A 91 -8.31 1.40 -19.90
CA LEU A 91 -9.20 1.83 -18.81
C LEU A 91 -10.45 2.57 -19.31
N ARG A 92 -10.58 2.82 -20.62
CA ARG A 92 -11.76 3.51 -21.16
C ARG A 92 -12.94 2.56 -21.25
N PRO A 93 -14.18 3.06 -21.09
CA PRO A 93 -15.37 2.28 -21.37
C PRO A 93 -15.32 1.78 -22.82
N LYS A 94 -15.68 0.52 -23.05
CA LYS A 94 -15.98 0.06 -24.42
C LYS A 94 -17.21 0.83 -24.88
N LEU A 95 -17.08 1.56 -25.97
CA LEU A 95 -18.22 2.12 -26.68
C LEU A 95 -18.92 0.93 -27.35
N ASP A 96 -19.95 0.39 -26.69
CA ASP A 96 -20.86 -0.54 -27.34
C ASP A 96 -21.68 0.28 -28.35
N SER A 97 -21.60 -0.11 -29.63
CA SER A 97 -22.32 0.51 -30.76
C SER A 97 -23.62 -0.23 -31.05
#